data_AF-A0A7L5Z0Q6-F1
#
_entry.id   AF-A0A7L5Z0Q6-F1
#
_cell.length_a   1.000
_cell.length_b   1.000
_cell.length_c   1.000
_cell.angle_alpha   90.00
_cell.angle_beta   90.00
_cell.angle_gamma   90.00
#
_symmetry.space_group_name_H-M   'P 1'
#
loop_
_entity.id
_entity.type
_entity.pdbx_description
1 polymer ?
#
loop_
_entity_poly.entity_id
_entity_poly.type
_entity_poly.pdbx_seq_one_letter_code
_entity_poly.pdbx_strand_id
1 'polypeptide(L)'
;MLRYSATHRSAPNLVYRLTPVDAYDLRLVKRIGVLSVSAADQGPRLMSVNATSRSVTARVSVGGTVQEVRTGSVVVSPGRPDRVVAEIGAVPEVLRFSDGTMLDLEDTYRLQIHAAVETHLEKELQLHALAARGTLGEGAWLKPLTLFFVDRVAHYAPADGVARRLFEAAFTDLAAQPRYADLDLPATADVHDGYFATTARGVPKDVRAGAAGKEETAAFERIMRSKERLLTFAEPLRFIFSHSALSEGWDNPNVFTICHLQSGSSELRRRQQVGRGLRLPVLTDGTRCHLPEVNILTVVAGESFSVFAAGLQRDIEKETGVSFSGRIERFAKPREAAPAVAQKIPSTPKPFAFDTDDLIDAAVVRIEAVLAEPATSMRRVNSPCWS
;
A
#
# COMPACT_ATOMS: atom_id res chain seq x y z
N MET A 1 -30.25 7.07 25.80
CA MET A 1 -29.53 7.45 24.56
C MET A 1 -28.26 6.62 24.47
N LEU A 2 -28.13 5.77 23.45
CA LEU A 2 -26.89 5.04 23.17
C LEU A 2 -26.03 5.89 22.22
N ARG A 3 -24.72 5.95 22.48
CA ARG A 3 -23.75 6.73 21.69
C ARG A 3 -22.71 5.77 21.11
N TYR A 4 -22.32 5.99 19.86
CA TYR A 4 -21.32 5.19 19.16
C TYR A 4 -20.22 6.13 18.67
N SER A 5 -18.97 5.87 19.03
CA SER A 5 -17.81 6.61 18.52
C SER A 5 -16.54 5.83 18.77
N ALA A 6 -15.57 5.97 17.87
CA ALA A 6 -14.21 5.51 18.08
C ALA A 6 -13.38 6.43 18.99
N THR A 7 -13.83 7.67 19.24
CA THR A 7 -13.04 8.74 19.89
C THR A 7 -13.85 9.53 20.94
N HIS A 8 -14.56 8.82 21.83
CA HIS A 8 -15.28 9.48 22.93
C HIS A 8 -14.32 10.22 23.88
N ARG A 9 -14.52 11.54 24.04
CA ARG A 9 -13.80 12.35 25.06
C ARG A 9 -14.18 11.98 26.49
N SER A 10 -15.42 11.55 26.72
CA SER A 10 -15.87 10.94 27.98
C SER A 10 -16.89 9.83 27.69
N ALA A 11 -16.78 8.73 28.44
CA ALA A 11 -17.62 7.55 28.29
C ALA A 11 -18.34 7.17 29.61
N PRO A 12 -19.20 8.04 30.17
CA PRO A 12 -20.06 7.65 31.27
C PRO A 12 -20.97 6.48 30.84
N ASN A 13 -21.05 5.44 31.69
CA ASN A 13 -21.80 4.21 31.47
C ASN A 13 -21.37 3.44 30.21
N LEU A 14 -20.08 3.12 30.11
CA LEU A 14 -19.54 2.29 29.04
C LEU A 14 -20.15 0.88 29.07
N VAL A 15 -20.95 0.54 28.06
CA VAL A 15 -21.61 -0.78 27.95
C VAL A 15 -20.73 -1.79 27.23
N TYR A 16 -20.01 -1.36 26.20
CA TYR A 16 -19.15 -2.23 25.39
C TYR A 16 -18.00 -1.43 24.78
N ARG A 17 -16.84 -2.07 24.61
CA ARG A 17 -15.65 -1.49 23.99
C ARG A 17 -14.95 -2.53 23.12
N LEU A 18 -14.72 -2.18 21.86
CA LEU A 18 -13.85 -2.91 20.93
C LEU A 18 -12.76 -1.95 20.48
N THR A 19 -11.53 -2.15 20.97
CA THR A 19 -10.39 -1.31 20.59
C THR A 19 -9.82 -1.74 19.24
N PRO A 20 -9.04 -0.86 18.56
CA PRO A 20 -8.26 -1.25 17.40
C PRO A 20 -7.33 -2.45 17.64
N VAL A 21 -6.81 -2.61 18.87
CA VAL A 21 -6.01 -3.77 19.26
C VAL A 21 -6.86 -5.03 19.29
N ASP A 22 -8.04 -4.97 19.93
CA ASP A 22 -8.97 -6.10 19.96
C ASP A 22 -9.41 -6.50 18.55
N ALA A 23 -9.70 -5.53 17.68
CA ALA A 23 -10.08 -5.79 16.30
C ALA A 23 -8.95 -6.48 15.50
N TYR A 24 -7.70 -6.12 15.77
CA TYR A 24 -6.53 -6.78 15.19
C TYR A 24 -6.36 -8.20 15.72
N ASP A 25 -6.36 -8.36 17.06
CA ASP A 25 -6.16 -9.65 17.74
C ASP A 25 -7.28 -10.65 17.36
N LEU A 26 -8.52 -10.18 17.20
CA LEU A 26 -9.68 -10.96 16.77
C LEU A 26 -9.78 -11.14 15.25
N ARG A 27 -8.82 -10.65 14.46
CA ARG A 27 -8.79 -10.72 12.98
C ARG A 27 -10.06 -10.16 12.32
N LEU A 28 -10.64 -9.10 12.89
CA LEU A 28 -11.82 -8.40 12.38
C LEU A 28 -11.47 -7.35 11.33
N VAL A 29 -10.18 -7.11 11.11
CA VAL A 29 -9.62 -6.14 10.15
C VAL A 29 -8.41 -6.74 9.44
N LYS A 30 -8.02 -6.14 8.31
CA LYS A 30 -6.76 -6.45 7.64
C LYS A 30 -5.59 -6.10 8.54
N ARG A 31 -4.51 -6.87 8.41
CA ARG A 31 -3.19 -6.50 8.95
C ARG A 31 -2.56 -5.43 8.08
N ILE A 32 -1.62 -4.67 8.63
CA ILE A 32 -0.88 -3.64 7.89
C ILE A 32 0.48 -4.20 7.51
N GLY A 33 0.76 -4.30 6.22
CA GLY A 33 2.10 -4.45 5.67
C GLY A 33 2.62 -3.08 5.22
N VAL A 34 3.92 -2.83 5.34
CA VAL A 34 4.51 -1.57 4.85
C VAL A 34 5.64 -1.88 3.91
N LEU A 35 5.53 -1.31 2.71
CA LEU A 35 6.58 -1.33 1.72
C LEU A 35 7.29 0.03 1.75
N SER A 36 8.45 0.04 2.39
CA SER A 36 9.34 1.21 2.42
C SER A 36 10.08 1.28 1.11
N VAL A 37 9.82 2.33 0.33
CA VAL A 37 10.54 2.58 -0.92
C VAL A 37 11.70 3.52 -0.63
N SER A 38 12.80 2.94 -0.16
CA SER A 38 14.09 3.62 -0.06
C SER A 38 15.00 3.08 -1.15
N ALA A 39 15.82 3.94 -1.75
CA ALA A 39 17.00 3.48 -2.44
C ALA A 39 17.86 2.74 -1.41
N ALA A 40 18.73 1.85 -1.88
CA ALA A 40 19.76 1.22 -1.04
C ALA A 40 20.55 2.27 -0.22
N ASP A 41 20.54 3.51 -0.70
CA ASP A 41 21.08 4.70 -0.08
C ASP A 41 20.04 5.40 0.82
N GLN A 42 20.31 5.51 2.13
CA GLN A 42 19.56 6.35 3.09
C GLN A 42 19.78 7.87 2.87
N GLY A 43 20.10 8.26 1.64
CA GLY A 43 20.38 9.64 1.26
C GLY A 43 19.14 10.53 1.28
N PRO A 44 19.33 11.86 1.22
CA PRO A 44 18.24 12.80 1.24
C PRO A 44 17.34 12.66 -0.01
N ARG A 45 16.03 12.86 0.16
CA ARG A 45 15.03 12.79 -0.91
C ARG A 45 14.09 13.99 -0.86
N LEU A 46 13.80 14.58 -2.02
CA LEU A 46 12.82 15.66 -2.11
C LEU A 46 11.40 15.10 -2.05
N MET A 47 10.63 15.57 -1.08
CA MET A 47 9.26 15.10 -0.82
C MET A 47 8.19 16.06 -1.33
N SER A 48 8.46 17.37 -1.29
CA SER A 48 7.63 18.37 -1.97
C SER A 48 8.35 19.72 -2.02
N VAL A 49 7.92 20.55 -2.96
CA VAL A 49 8.25 21.98 -3.01
C VAL A 49 6.97 22.78 -2.77
N ASN A 50 7.06 23.81 -1.94
CA ASN A 50 6.00 24.79 -1.74
C ASN A 50 6.55 26.19 -2.08
N ALA A 51 6.01 26.76 -3.16
CA ALA A 51 6.34 28.09 -3.63
C ALA A 51 5.13 29.02 -3.45
N THR A 52 5.38 30.14 -2.77
CA THR A 52 4.44 31.26 -2.64
C THR A 52 5.09 32.53 -3.17
N SER A 53 4.33 33.61 -3.31
CA SER A 53 4.87 34.92 -3.67
C SER A 53 5.91 35.46 -2.69
N ARG A 54 6.01 34.89 -1.48
CA ARG A 54 6.89 35.36 -0.40
C ARG A 54 8.03 34.40 -0.07
N SER A 55 7.91 33.11 -0.41
CA SER A 55 8.90 32.11 -0.02
C SER A 55 8.83 30.87 -0.90
N VAL A 56 9.99 30.28 -1.17
CA VAL A 56 10.12 28.92 -1.69
C VAL A 56 10.73 28.06 -0.59
N THR A 57 10.04 26.97 -0.28
CA THR A 57 10.42 25.98 0.74
C THR A 57 10.35 24.59 0.15
N ALA A 58 11.17 23.68 0.63
CA ALA A 58 11.14 22.27 0.27
C ALA A 58 11.05 21.40 1.51
N ARG A 59 10.50 20.20 1.37
CA ARG A 59 10.55 19.15 2.39
C ARG A 59 11.49 18.04 1.93
N VAL A 60 12.50 17.74 2.74
CA VAL A 60 13.49 16.70 2.44
C VAL A 60 13.39 15.61 3.49
N SER A 61 13.26 14.35 3.05
CA SER A 61 13.32 13.18 3.93
C SER A 61 14.75 12.64 3.98
N VAL A 62 15.27 12.39 5.18
CA VAL A 62 16.56 11.75 5.40
C VAL A 62 16.40 10.69 6.49
N GLY A 63 16.63 9.42 6.15
CA GLY A 63 16.46 8.31 7.10
C GLY A 63 15.05 8.22 7.72
N GLY A 64 14.02 8.74 7.03
CA GLY A 64 12.64 8.82 7.54
C GLY A 64 12.32 10.06 8.38
N THR A 65 13.29 10.94 8.63
CA THR A 65 13.04 12.25 9.26
C THR A 65 12.82 13.31 8.19
N VAL A 66 11.73 14.07 8.30
CA VAL A 66 11.41 15.16 7.35
C VAL A 66 11.92 16.49 7.88
N GLN A 67 12.70 17.19 7.07
CA GLN A 67 13.22 18.53 7.34
C GLN A 67 12.58 19.53 6.36
N GLU A 68 12.06 20.65 6.85
CA GLU A 68 11.64 21.77 6.01
C GLU A 68 12.82 22.72 5.80
N VAL A 69 13.16 22.98 4.54
CA VAL A 69 14.37 23.71 4.16
C VAL A 69 14.07 24.85 3.19
N ARG A 70 14.93 25.86 3.22
CA ARG A 70 14.99 27.00 2.31
C ARG A 70 16.39 27.10 1.71
N THR A 71 16.57 27.94 0.69
CA THR A 71 17.91 28.29 0.21
C THR A 71 18.80 28.74 1.37
N GLY A 72 20.01 28.20 1.45
CA GLY A 72 20.97 28.40 2.55
C GLY A 72 20.77 27.48 3.77
N SER A 73 19.70 26.68 3.83
CA SER A 73 19.51 25.71 4.91
C SER A 73 20.48 24.54 4.79
N VAL A 74 20.80 23.91 5.91
CA VAL A 74 21.64 22.70 5.97
C VAL A 74 20.74 21.48 6.13
N VAL A 75 20.84 20.52 5.22
CA VAL A 75 20.21 19.20 5.34
C VAL A 75 21.19 18.27 6.06
N VAL A 76 20.81 17.90 7.28
CA VAL A 76 21.61 16.99 8.12
C VAL A 76 21.34 15.56 7.69
N SER A 77 22.41 14.79 7.44
CA SER A 77 22.32 13.41 6.97
C SER A 77 23.13 12.45 7.84
N PRO A 78 22.49 11.49 8.56
CA PRO A 78 23.21 10.54 9.38
C PRO A 78 24.25 9.74 8.58
N GLY A 79 25.50 9.73 9.04
CA GLY A 79 26.61 9.01 8.40
C GLY A 79 27.09 9.60 7.07
N ARG A 80 26.70 10.84 6.74
CA ARG A 80 27.10 11.56 5.52
C ARG A 80 27.45 13.01 5.85
N PRO A 81 28.23 13.68 5.00
CA PRO A 81 28.44 15.11 5.13
C PRO A 81 27.11 15.86 4.99
N ASP A 82 26.90 16.83 5.87
CA ASP A 82 25.79 17.76 5.79
C ASP A 82 25.86 18.57 4.49
N ARG A 83 24.70 18.87 3.91
CA ARG A 83 24.63 19.55 2.62
C ARG A 83 23.87 20.86 2.71
N VAL A 84 24.44 21.92 2.15
CA VAL A 84 23.80 23.24 2.07
C VAL A 84 22.91 23.30 0.83
N VAL A 85 21.67 23.75 1.00
CA VAL A 85 20.72 23.96 -0.09
C VAL A 85 21.12 25.22 -0.87
N ALA A 86 21.50 25.05 -2.13
CA ALA A 86 21.86 26.14 -3.02
C ALA A 86 20.63 26.72 -3.75
N GLU A 87 19.70 25.87 -4.17
CA GLU A 87 18.55 26.28 -4.98
C GLU A 87 17.36 25.35 -4.75
N ILE A 88 16.14 25.92 -4.81
CA ILE A 88 14.89 25.18 -4.83
C ILE A 88 14.06 25.66 -6.03
N GLY A 89 13.81 24.77 -6.98
CA GLY A 89 12.97 25.00 -8.15
C GLY A 89 11.53 24.55 -7.88
N ALA A 90 10.55 25.34 -8.35
CA ALA A 90 9.12 24.99 -8.26
C ALA A 90 8.59 24.33 -9.55
N VAL A 91 9.21 24.62 -10.70
CA VAL A 91 8.90 24.03 -12.01
C VAL A 91 10.20 23.98 -12.82
N PRO A 92 10.89 22.83 -12.94
CA PRO A 92 10.60 21.56 -12.28
C PRO A 92 10.80 21.63 -10.75
N GLU A 93 10.19 20.69 -10.03
CA GLU A 93 10.33 20.58 -8.58
C GLU A 93 11.61 19.86 -8.19
N VAL A 94 12.67 20.64 -8.03
CA VAL A 94 14.02 20.14 -7.77
C VAL A 94 14.66 20.89 -6.61
N LEU A 95 15.58 20.23 -5.92
CA LEU A 95 16.45 20.86 -4.92
C LEU A 95 17.89 20.60 -5.31
N ARG A 96 18.70 21.66 -5.39
CA ARG A 96 20.14 21.58 -5.67
C ARG A 96 20.93 21.90 -4.41
N PHE A 97 21.89 21.05 -4.08
CA PHE A 97 22.88 21.30 -3.04
C PHE A 97 24.11 22.04 -3.59
N SER A 98 24.85 22.73 -2.72
CA SER A 98 26.08 23.43 -3.09
C SER A 98 27.19 22.51 -3.62
N ASP A 99 27.14 21.22 -3.31
CA ASP A 99 28.06 20.20 -3.84
C ASP A 99 27.68 19.71 -5.25
N GLY A 100 26.64 20.30 -5.86
CA GLY A 100 26.14 19.95 -7.19
C GLY A 100 25.10 18.83 -7.20
N THR A 101 24.88 18.13 -6.08
CA THR A 101 23.88 17.06 -6.01
C THR A 101 22.47 17.64 -6.18
N MET A 102 21.64 16.96 -6.97
CA MET A 102 20.25 17.32 -7.21
C MET A 102 19.31 16.26 -6.64
N LEU A 103 18.23 16.70 -6.00
CA LEU A 103 17.10 15.87 -5.63
C LEU A 103 15.92 16.25 -6.51
N ASP A 104 15.33 15.26 -7.17
CA ASP A 104 14.14 15.42 -8.01
C ASP A 104 12.93 14.78 -7.31
N LEU A 105 11.81 15.51 -7.24
CA LEU A 105 10.56 14.96 -6.74
C LEU A 105 10.06 13.81 -7.64
N GLU A 106 10.28 13.92 -8.96
CA GLU A 106 9.87 12.92 -9.92
C GLU A 106 10.52 11.57 -9.63
N ASP A 107 11.80 11.54 -9.23
CA ASP A 107 12.50 10.31 -8.86
C ASP A 107 11.86 9.62 -7.65
N THR A 108 11.43 10.41 -6.65
CA THR A 108 10.73 9.89 -5.49
C THR A 108 9.38 9.29 -5.88
N TYR A 109 8.59 10.04 -6.66
CA TYR A 109 7.29 9.57 -7.14
C TYR A 109 7.42 8.32 -8.00
N ARG A 110 8.42 8.26 -8.90
CA ARG A 110 8.65 7.12 -9.80
C ARG A 110 8.81 5.84 -9.00
N LEU A 111 9.65 5.86 -7.97
CA LEU A 111 9.88 4.69 -7.12
C LEU A 111 8.61 4.28 -6.36
N GLN A 112 7.91 5.23 -5.74
CA GLN A 112 6.69 4.94 -4.96
C GLN A 112 5.53 4.44 -5.83
N ILE A 113 5.33 5.07 -6.99
CA ILE A 113 4.28 4.69 -7.94
C ILE A 113 4.56 3.31 -8.50
N HIS A 114 5.79 3.05 -8.96
CA HIS A 114 6.19 1.72 -9.46
C HIS A 114 5.92 0.64 -8.41
N ALA A 115 6.39 0.85 -7.17
CA ALA A 115 6.19 -0.09 -6.07
C ALA A 115 4.70 -0.34 -5.78
N ALA A 116 3.86 0.69 -5.84
CA ALA A 116 2.43 0.57 -5.59
C ALA A 116 1.69 -0.17 -6.72
N VAL A 117 2.05 0.09 -7.99
CA VAL A 117 1.49 -0.62 -9.14
C VAL A 117 1.90 -2.08 -9.12
N GLU A 118 3.19 -2.37 -8.91
CA GLU A 118 3.70 -3.74 -8.79
C GLU A 118 3.01 -4.49 -7.65
N THR A 119 2.89 -3.87 -6.46
CA THR A 119 2.17 -4.44 -5.32
C THR A 119 0.72 -4.79 -5.67
N HIS A 120 0.04 -3.94 -6.45
CA HIS A 120 -1.32 -4.20 -6.87
C HIS A 120 -1.41 -5.41 -7.80
N LEU A 121 -0.56 -5.47 -8.83
CA LEU A 121 -0.58 -6.56 -9.80
C LEU A 121 -0.19 -7.90 -9.17
N GLU A 122 0.79 -7.90 -8.27
CA GLU A 122 1.14 -9.08 -7.46
C GLU A 122 -0.04 -9.53 -6.58
N LYS A 123 -0.80 -8.60 -6.01
CA LYS A 123 -2.02 -8.92 -5.26
C LYS A 123 -3.10 -9.50 -6.16
N GLU A 124 -3.33 -8.92 -7.34
CA GLU A 124 -4.32 -9.44 -8.31
C GLU A 124 -3.93 -10.84 -8.77
N LEU A 125 -2.66 -11.09 -9.08
CA LEU A 125 -2.11 -12.40 -9.41
C LEU A 125 -2.29 -13.42 -8.28
N GLN A 126 -2.00 -13.03 -7.04
CA GLN A 126 -2.23 -13.87 -5.86
C GLN A 126 -3.72 -14.26 -5.73
N LEU A 127 -4.62 -13.30 -5.91
CA LEU A 127 -6.06 -13.50 -5.79
C LEU A 127 -6.61 -14.38 -6.93
N HIS A 128 -6.14 -14.17 -8.17
CA HIS A 128 -6.44 -15.04 -9.31
C HIS A 128 -6.01 -16.48 -9.04
N ALA A 129 -4.79 -16.69 -8.53
CA ALA A 129 -4.30 -18.02 -8.21
C ALA A 129 -5.11 -18.70 -7.09
N LEU A 130 -5.59 -17.94 -6.09
CA LEU A 130 -6.46 -18.47 -5.04
C LEU A 130 -7.85 -18.82 -5.55
N ALA A 131 -8.42 -17.99 -6.45
CA ALA A 131 -9.70 -18.24 -7.09
C ALA A 131 -9.64 -19.48 -8.00
N ALA A 132 -8.60 -19.61 -8.83
CA ALA A 132 -8.39 -20.75 -9.71
C ALA A 132 -8.25 -22.09 -8.96
N ARG A 133 -7.70 -22.05 -7.74
CA ARG A 133 -7.63 -23.21 -6.83
C ARG A 133 -8.90 -23.47 -6.03
N GLY A 134 -9.94 -22.64 -6.18
CA GLY A 134 -11.18 -22.71 -5.39
C GLY A 134 -11.01 -22.34 -3.91
N THR A 135 -9.87 -21.77 -3.50
CA THR A 135 -9.60 -21.40 -2.09
C THR A 135 -10.52 -20.27 -1.61
N LEU A 136 -10.96 -19.40 -2.53
CA LEU A 136 -11.91 -18.32 -2.22
C LEU A 136 -13.37 -18.78 -2.18
N GLY A 137 -13.66 -20.04 -2.54
CA GLY A 137 -14.99 -20.53 -2.87
C GLY A 137 -15.18 -20.68 -4.38
N GLU A 138 -16.05 -21.60 -4.78
CA GLU A 138 -16.32 -21.88 -6.19
C GLU A 138 -16.92 -20.65 -6.89
N GLY A 139 -16.27 -20.19 -7.95
CA GLY A 139 -16.69 -19.00 -8.71
C GLY A 139 -16.54 -17.67 -7.96
N ALA A 140 -15.91 -17.65 -6.78
CA ALA A 140 -15.74 -16.45 -5.98
C ALA A 140 -14.43 -15.71 -6.32
N TRP A 141 -14.53 -14.38 -6.47
CA TRP A 141 -13.40 -13.54 -6.83
C TRP A 141 -13.26 -12.33 -5.91
N LEU A 142 -12.04 -11.82 -5.81
CA LEU A 142 -11.73 -10.56 -5.18
C LEU A 142 -11.03 -9.66 -6.18
N LYS A 143 -11.63 -8.51 -6.47
CA LYS A 143 -10.98 -7.46 -7.25
C LYS A 143 -10.22 -6.52 -6.32
N PRO A 144 -8.89 -6.42 -6.40
CA PRO A 144 -8.14 -5.48 -5.58
C PRO A 144 -8.28 -4.04 -6.07
N LEU A 145 -8.14 -3.08 -5.16
CA LEU A 145 -8.09 -1.65 -5.45
C LEU A 145 -6.87 -1.02 -4.77
N THR A 146 -6.32 0.01 -5.42
CA THR A 146 -5.21 0.83 -4.91
C THR A 146 -5.63 2.29 -4.78
N LEU A 147 -5.30 2.90 -3.64
CA LEU A 147 -5.44 4.33 -3.43
C LEU A 147 -4.09 5.04 -3.50
N PHE A 148 -4.04 6.12 -4.27
CA PHE A 148 -2.96 7.08 -4.26
C PHE A 148 -3.40 8.37 -3.58
N PHE A 149 -2.64 8.84 -2.61
CA PHE A 149 -2.80 10.17 -2.04
C PHE A 149 -1.75 11.11 -2.63
N VAL A 150 -2.17 12.03 -3.50
CA VAL A 150 -1.30 13.01 -4.18
C VAL A 150 -1.16 14.30 -3.38
N ASP A 151 0.03 14.91 -3.39
CA ASP A 151 0.28 16.16 -2.67
C ASP A 151 -0.48 17.33 -3.28
N ARG A 152 -0.56 17.38 -4.62
CA ARG A 152 -1.35 18.37 -5.35
C ARG A 152 -2.18 17.72 -6.46
N VAL A 153 -3.36 18.27 -6.70
CA VAL A 153 -4.22 17.89 -7.83
C VAL A 153 -3.50 18.11 -9.16
N ALA A 154 -2.68 19.16 -9.25
CA ALA A 154 -1.85 19.45 -10.43
C ALA A 154 -0.85 18.33 -10.77
N HIS A 155 -0.49 17.47 -9.82
CA HIS A 155 0.41 16.34 -10.10
C HIS A 155 -0.28 15.21 -10.86
N TYR A 156 -1.61 15.15 -10.92
CA TYR A 156 -2.33 14.06 -11.57
C TYR A 156 -3.45 14.50 -12.52
N ALA A 157 -4.27 15.49 -12.17
CA ALA A 157 -5.45 15.83 -12.95
C ALA A 157 -5.13 16.23 -14.42
N PRO A 158 -4.07 17.03 -14.70
CA PRO A 158 -3.61 17.26 -16.06
C PRO A 158 -3.02 15.99 -16.69
N ALA A 159 -3.17 15.81 -18.01
CA ALA A 159 -2.61 14.66 -18.73
C ALA A 159 -1.06 14.57 -18.60
N ASP A 160 -0.39 15.71 -18.52
CA ASP A 160 1.06 15.84 -18.35
C ASP A 160 1.51 15.88 -16.88
N GLY A 161 0.57 15.76 -15.93
CA GLY A 161 0.85 15.74 -14.50
C GLY A 161 1.86 14.65 -14.14
N VAL A 162 2.87 15.01 -13.33
CA VAL A 162 4.01 14.13 -13.01
C VAL A 162 3.58 12.76 -12.48
N ALA A 163 2.63 12.68 -11.55
CA ALA A 163 2.17 11.42 -10.99
C ALA A 163 1.36 10.60 -12.02
N ARG A 164 0.59 11.27 -12.88
CA ARG A 164 -0.16 10.59 -13.95
C ARG A 164 0.76 9.97 -14.99
N ARG A 165 1.70 10.73 -15.54
CA ARG A 165 2.68 10.21 -16.53
C ARG A 165 3.48 9.04 -15.96
N LEU A 166 3.97 9.18 -14.73
CA LEU A 166 4.72 8.11 -14.07
C LEU A 166 3.87 6.87 -13.81
N PHE A 167 2.60 7.04 -13.45
CA PHE A 167 1.66 5.93 -13.30
C PHE A 167 1.41 5.22 -14.63
N GLU A 168 1.06 5.96 -15.68
CA GLU A 168 0.75 5.41 -16.99
C GLU A 168 1.95 4.64 -17.55
N ALA A 169 3.17 5.18 -17.38
CA ALA A 169 4.40 4.50 -17.75
C ALA A 169 4.61 3.22 -16.93
N ALA A 170 4.57 3.31 -15.60
CA ALA A 170 4.79 2.15 -14.72
C ALA A 170 3.76 1.04 -14.95
N PHE A 171 2.47 1.37 -15.11
CA PHE A 171 1.43 0.39 -15.40
C PHE A 171 1.65 -0.27 -16.74
N THR A 172 1.95 0.50 -17.79
CA THR A 172 2.19 -0.05 -19.13
C THR A 172 3.39 -0.99 -19.13
N ASP A 173 4.50 -0.58 -18.50
CA ASP A 173 5.73 -1.37 -18.40
C ASP A 173 5.53 -2.66 -17.59
N LEU A 174 4.80 -2.59 -16.47
CA LEU A 174 4.51 -3.75 -15.64
C LEU A 174 3.50 -4.67 -16.32
N ALA A 175 2.39 -4.15 -16.89
CA ALA A 175 1.36 -4.94 -17.55
C ALA A 175 1.90 -5.74 -18.75
N ALA A 176 2.94 -5.24 -19.42
CA ALA A 176 3.61 -5.95 -20.52
C ALA A 176 4.47 -7.14 -20.06
N GLN A 177 4.71 -7.32 -18.76
CA GLN A 177 5.56 -8.40 -18.27
C GLN A 177 4.85 -9.76 -18.36
N PRO A 178 5.54 -10.82 -18.84
CA PRO A 178 4.91 -12.14 -19.02
C PRO A 178 4.25 -12.72 -17.77
N ARG A 179 4.74 -12.37 -16.57
CA ARG A 179 4.17 -12.83 -15.30
C ARG A 179 2.73 -12.36 -15.04
N TYR A 180 2.28 -11.29 -15.70
CA TYR A 180 0.93 -10.75 -15.54
C TYR A 180 0.04 -11.01 -16.76
N ALA A 181 0.49 -11.82 -17.73
CA ALA A 181 -0.26 -12.11 -18.95
C ALA A 181 -1.65 -12.73 -18.67
N ASP A 182 -1.76 -13.53 -17.60
CA ASP A 182 -3.00 -14.22 -17.22
C ASP A 182 -4.04 -13.30 -16.53
N LEU A 183 -3.72 -12.02 -16.29
CA LEU A 183 -4.61 -11.09 -15.60
C LEU A 183 -5.61 -10.37 -16.52
N ASP A 184 -5.46 -10.48 -17.84
CA ASP A 184 -6.31 -9.78 -18.83
C ASP A 184 -6.52 -8.29 -18.48
N LEU A 185 -5.40 -7.59 -18.25
CA LEU A 185 -5.41 -6.22 -17.75
C LEU A 185 -6.03 -5.25 -18.79
N PRO A 186 -6.95 -4.35 -18.39
CA PRO A 186 -7.52 -3.38 -19.30
C PRO A 186 -6.50 -2.34 -19.79
N ALA A 187 -6.90 -1.56 -20.78
CA ALA A 187 -6.10 -0.46 -21.29
C ALA A 187 -5.74 0.54 -20.18
N THR A 188 -4.53 1.10 -20.26
CA THR A 188 -4.00 2.02 -19.25
C THR A 188 -4.98 3.15 -18.95
N ALA A 189 -5.63 3.75 -19.94
CA ALA A 189 -6.56 4.87 -19.73
C ALA A 189 -7.80 4.53 -18.89
N ASP A 190 -8.18 3.25 -18.78
CA ASP A 190 -9.42 2.81 -18.13
C ASP A 190 -9.19 2.32 -16.69
N VAL A 191 -7.94 2.03 -16.31
CA VAL A 191 -7.63 1.45 -14.99
C VAL A 191 -7.44 2.48 -13.89
N HIS A 192 -7.34 3.77 -14.21
CA HIS A 192 -7.12 4.84 -13.23
C HIS A 192 -8.03 6.05 -13.39
N ASP A 193 -8.38 6.69 -12.27
CA ASP A 193 -9.14 7.94 -12.27
C ASP A 193 -8.81 8.81 -11.04
N GLY A 194 -9.05 10.11 -11.17
CA GLY A 194 -8.77 11.13 -10.17
C GLY A 194 -10.02 11.66 -9.49
N TYR A 195 -9.99 11.68 -8.16
CA TYR A 195 -11.09 12.11 -7.32
C TYR A 195 -10.67 13.30 -6.48
N PHE A 196 -10.98 14.46 -7.03
CA PHE A 196 -10.61 15.75 -6.48
C PHE A 196 -11.85 16.59 -6.23
N ALA A 197 -11.77 17.47 -5.24
CA ALA A 197 -12.75 18.54 -5.11
C ALA A 197 -12.70 19.42 -6.36
N THR A 198 -13.86 19.93 -6.77
CA THR A 198 -13.97 20.85 -7.89
C THR A 198 -14.39 22.23 -7.42
N THR A 199 -14.00 23.26 -8.17
CA THR A 199 -14.62 24.58 -8.07
C THR A 199 -16.07 24.51 -8.55
N ALA A 200 -16.89 25.52 -8.25
CA ALA A 200 -18.23 25.67 -8.83
C ALA A 200 -18.27 25.62 -10.37
N ARG A 201 -17.13 25.82 -11.05
CA ARG A 201 -16.96 25.70 -12.51
C ARG A 201 -16.52 24.30 -12.97
N GLY A 202 -16.46 23.33 -12.07
CA GLY A 202 -16.06 21.95 -12.36
C GLY A 202 -14.54 21.71 -12.44
N VAL A 203 -13.70 22.71 -12.19
CA VAL A 203 -12.24 22.56 -12.27
C VAL A 203 -11.69 21.91 -11.01
N PRO A 204 -10.91 20.80 -11.09
CA PRO A 204 -10.25 20.18 -9.95
C PRO A 204 -9.35 21.14 -9.17
N LYS A 205 -9.38 21.08 -7.83
CA LYS A 205 -8.59 21.97 -6.95
C LYS A 205 -8.05 21.26 -5.72
N ASP A 206 -6.94 21.79 -5.21
CA ASP A 206 -6.41 21.43 -3.89
C ASP A 206 -7.36 21.89 -2.78
N VAL A 207 -7.43 21.13 -1.69
CA VAL A 207 -8.27 21.45 -0.52
C VAL A 207 -7.40 21.43 0.73
N ARG A 208 -7.50 22.49 1.54
CA ARG A 208 -6.81 22.55 2.84
C ARG A 208 -7.47 21.57 3.82
N ALA A 209 -6.63 20.90 4.61
CA ALA A 209 -7.09 19.96 5.63
C ALA A 209 -8.12 20.60 6.59
N GLY A 210 -9.28 19.95 6.76
CA GLY A 210 -10.35 20.38 7.67
C GLY A 210 -11.41 21.31 7.07
N ALA A 211 -11.26 21.74 5.81
CA ALA A 211 -12.27 22.52 5.09
C ALA A 211 -13.12 21.62 4.19
N ALA A 212 -13.77 20.61 4.79
CA ALA A 212 -14.74 19.79 4.07
C ALA A 212 -16.00 20.63 3.78
N GLY A 213 -16.04 21.25 2.61
CA GLY A 213 -17.19 22.02 2.12
C GLY A 213 -18.15 21.15 1.30
N LYS A 214 -19.37 21.66 1.07
CA LYS A 214 -20.43 21.01 0.24
C LYS A 214 -19.98 20.61 -1.19
N GLU A 215 -18.89 21.19 -1.69
CA GLU A 215 -18.35 20.92 -3.04
C GLU A 215 -17.56 19.59 -3.13
N GLU A 216 -16.97 19.09 -2.03
CA GLU A 216 -16.34 17.75 -1.99
C GLU A 216 -17.37 16.63 -2.21
N THR A 217 -18.63 16.87 -1.86
CA THR A 217 -19.71 15.89 -1.90
C THR A 217 -20.09 15.47 -3.32
N ALA A 218 -20.01 16.37 -4.32
CA ALA A 218 -20.53 16.10 -5.67
C ALA A 218 -19.62 15.18 -6.50
N ALA A 219 -18.29 15.38 -6.48
CA ALA A 219 -17.34 14.46 -7.12
C ALA A 219 -17.37 13.08 -6.45
N PHE A 220 -17.57 13.07 -5.13
CA PHE A 220 -17.66 11.88 -4.31
C PHE A 220 -18.96 11.08 -4.51
N GLU A 221 -20.09 11.76 -4.68
CA GLU A 221 -21.39 11.12 -4.97
C GLU A 221 -21.34 10.26 -6.23
N ARG A 222 -20.54 10.65 -7.24
CA ARG A 222 -20.38 9.87 -8.48
C ARG A 222 -19.73 8.51 -8.24
N ILE A 223 -18.77 8.39 -7.32
CA ILE A 223 -18.21 7.09 -6.90
C ILE A 223 -19.20 6.32 -6.03
N MET A 224 -19.83 6.99 -5.07
CA MET A 224 -20.73 6.34 -4.12
C MET A 224 -21.92 5.68 -4.82
N ARG A 225 -22.40 6.27 -5.93
CA ARG A 225 -23.44 5.68 -6.77
C ARG A 225 -23.01 4.38 -7.48
N SER A 226 -21.71 4.15 -7.63
CA SER A 226 -21.15 2.97 -8.34
C SER A 226 -20.24 2.11 -7.47
N LYS A 227 -20.30 2.22 -6.13
CA LYS A 227 -19.41 1.52 -5.19
C LYS A 227 -19.39 0.00 -5.39
N GLU A 228 -20.55 -0.57 -5.75
CA GLU A 228 -20.73 -2.02 -5.95
C GLU A 228 -20.11 -2.47 -7.27
N ARG A 229 -20.16 -1.60 -8.31
CA ARG A 229 -19.49 -1.86 -9.59
C ARG A 229 -17.97 -1.89 -9.44
N LEU A 230 -17.40 -1.07 -8.55
CA LEU A 230 -15.95 -1.09 -8.30
C LEU A 230 -15.44 -2.44 -7.77
N LEU A 231 -16.31 -3.26 -7.17
CA LEU A 231 -15.97 -4.59 -6.66
C LEU A 231 -15.93 -5.66 -7.76
N THR A 232 -16.35 -5.33 -8.99
CA THR A 232 -16.41 -6.27 -10.12
C THR A 232 -15.44 -5.88 -11.23
N PHE A 233 -14.98 -6.87 -11.99
CA PHE A 233 -14.08 -6.67 -13.13
C PHE A 233 -14.76 -6.06 -14.36
N ALA A 234 -16.10 -5.96 -14.36
CA ALA A 234 -16.84 -5.22 -15.38
C ALA A 234 -16.56 -3.70 -15.33
N GLU A 235 -16.12 -3.20 -14.16
CA GLU A 235 -15.57 -1.86 -14.03
C GLU A 235 -14.04 -1.96 -14.11
N PRO A 236 -13.36 -1.42 -15.14
CA PRO A 236 -11.91 -1.57 -15.30
C PRO A 236 -11.11 -0.81 -14.25
N LEU A 237 -11.69 0.22 -13.62
CA LEU A 237 -11.02 1.07 -12.65
C LEU A 237 -10.47 0.26 -11.46
N ARG A 238 -9.17 0.42 -11.18
CA ARG A 238 -8.40 -0.26 -10.12
C ARG A 238 -7.59 0.71 -9.26
N PHE A 239 -7.14 1.83 -9.85
CA PHE A 239 -6.25 2.80 -9.23
C PHE A 239 -6.96 4.14 -9.07
N ILE A 240 -7.01 4.63 -7.84
CA ILE A 240 -7.82 5.80 -7.47
C ILE A 240 -6.89 6.85 -6.90
N PHE A 241 -6.82 8.01 -7.55
CA PHE A 241 -6.00 9.12 -7.09
C PHE A 241 -6.85 10.13 -6.33
N SER A 242 -6.38 10.58 -5.17
CA SER A 242 -7.09 11.57 -4.37
C SER A 242 -6.14 12.53 -3.67
N HIS A 243 -6.55 13.79 -3.53
CA HIS A 243 -5.78 14.79 -2.80
C HIS A 243 -6.23 14.90 -1.33
N SER A 244 -7.52 14.80 -1.03
CA SER A 244 -8.06 14.86 0.33
C SER A 244 -8.17 13.46 0.95
N ALA A 245 -8.41 13.38 2.27
CA ALA A 245 -8.91 12.13 2.83
C ALA A 245 -10.30 11.92 2.23
N LEU A 246 -10.52 10.79 1.54
CA LEU A 246 -11.81 10.45 0.94
C LEU A 246 -12.90 10.71 2.01
N SER A 247 -13.97 11.44 1.68
CA SER A 247 -14.90 11.99 2.67
C SER A 247 -15.65 10.89 3.46
N GLU A 248 -16.44 11.30 4.47
CA GLU A 248 -17.35 10.38 5.18
C GLU A 248 -18.27 9.68 4.17
N GLY A 249 -18.10 8.36 4.00
CA GLY A 249 -18.86 7.53 3.05
C GLY A 249 -18.01 6.67 2.12
N TRP A 250 -16.76 7.04 1.84
CA TRP A 250 -15.87 6.18 1.06
C TRP A 250 -15.34 5.11 1.98
N ASP A 251 -15.72 3.89 1.63
CA ASP A 251 -15.43 2.72 2.43
C ASP A 251 -15.51 1.46 1.56
N ASN A 252 -14.50 1.32 0.69
CA ASN A 252 -14.40 0.14 -0.15
C ASN A 252 -13.55 -0.94 0.57
N PRO A 253 -14.15 -2.10 0.92
CA PRO A 253 -13.44 -3.15 1.65
C PRO A 253 -12.32 -3.80 0.84
N ASN A 254 -12.28 -3.63 -0.49
CA ASN A 254 -11.31 -4.28 -1.37
C ASN A 254 -10.09 -3.40 -1.68
N VAL A 255 -9.84 -2.37 -0.88
CA VAL A 255 -8.55 -1.67 -0.93
C VAL A 255 -7.48 -2.53 -0.27
N PHE A 256 -6.47 -2.90 -1.05
CA PHE A 256 -5.31 -3.68 -0.62
C PHE A 256 -4.02 -2.88 -0.61
N THR A 257 -3.97 -1.76 -1.33
CA THR A 257 -2.77 -0.93 -1.39
C THR A 257 -3.12 0.54 -1.17
N ILE A 258 -2.35 1.22 -0.31
CA ILE A 258 -2.41 2.67 -0.14
C ILE A 258 -1.01 3.22 -0.36
N CYS A 259 -0.86 4.14 -1.32
CA CYS A 259 0.38 4.83 -1.60
C CYS A 259 0.25 6.31 -1.22
N HIS A 260 1.10 6.76 -0.29
CA HIS A 260 1.17 8.16 0.10
C HIS A 260 2.30 8.85 -0.67
N LEU A 261 1.93 9.65 -1.67
CA LEU A 261 2.83 10.58 -2.35
C LEU A 261 2.91 11.93 -1.61
N GLN A 262 1.95 12.21 -0.72
CA GLN A 262 1.93 13.41 0.11
C GLN A 262 3.08 13.47 1.10
N SER A 263 3.67 14.65 1.27
CA SER A 263 4.66 14.90 2.31
C SER A 263 4.04 15.65 3.50
N GLY A 264 4.17 15.09 4.70
CA GLY A 264 3.77 15.76 5.95
C GLY A 264 2.25 15.92 6.15
N SER A 265 1.47 14.92 5.72
CA SER A 265 0.15 14.72 6.34
C SER A 265 0.36 14.43 7.84
N SER A 266 -0.46 15.05 8.70
CA SER A 266 -0.38 14.78 10.14
C SER A 266 -0.49 13.27 10.40
N GLU A 267 0.18 12.75 11.43
CA GLU A 267 0.08 11.33 11.82
C GLU A 267 -1.39 10.90 11.95
N LEU A 268 -2.22 11.79 12.50
CA LEU A 268 -3.68 11.65 12.57
C LEU A 268 -4.34 11.44 11.19
N ARG A 269 -3.95 12.21 10.16
CA ARG A 269 -4.50 12.09 8.80
C ARG A 269 -4.09 10.79 8.14
N ARG A 270 -2.82 10.39 8.28
CA ARG A 270 -2.32 9.09 7.78
C ARG A 270 -3.08 7.94 8.42
N ARG A 271 -3.25 7.96 9.74
CA ARG A 271 -4.05 6.97 10.48
C ARG A 271 -5.49 6.88 9.97
N GLN A 272 -6.16 8.02 9.75
CA GLN A 272 -7.52 8.03 9.21
C GLN A 272 -7.59 7.48 7.80
N GLN A 273 -6.62 7.80 6.93
CA GLN A 273 -6.54 7.28 5.57
C GLN A 273 -6.32 5.75 5.56
N VAL A 274 -5.37 5.26 6.36
CA VAL A 274 -5.10 3.82 6.52
C VAL A 274 -6.31 3.09 7.09
N GLY A 275 -6.96 3.66 8.11
CA GLY A 275 -8.15 3.08 8.75
C GLY A 275 -9.28 2.77 7.78
N ARG A 276 -9.39 3.52 6.68
CA ARG A 276 -10.40 3.28 5.63
C ARG A 276 -10.09 2.06 4.76
N GLY A 277 -8.85 1.57 4.73
CA GLY A 277 -8.45 0.36 4.02
C GLY A 277 -8.49 -0.92 4.87
N LEU A 278 -8.73 -0.81 6.19
CA LEU A 278 -8.61 -1.93 7.14
C LEU A 278 -9.79 -2.90 7.14
N ARG A 279 -10.91 -2.59 6.50
CA ARG A 279 -12.05 -3.50 6.46
C ARG A 279 -11.69 -4.82 5.77
N LEU A 280 -12.24 -5.93 6.25
CA LEU A 280 -12.10 -7.21 5.56
C LEU A 280 -12.71 -7.13 4.15
N PRO A 281 -12.02 -7.66 3.13
CA PRO A 281 -12.44 -7.60 1.75
C PRO A 281 -13.70 -8.45 1.53
N VAL A 282 -14.47 -8.08 0.52
CA VAL A 282 -15.75 -8.69 0.16
C VAL A 282 -15.61 -9.35 -1.21
N LEU A 283 -15.99 -10.63 -1.27
CA LEU A 283 -16.03 -11.47 -2.46
C LEU A 283 -17.17 -11.02 -3.38
N THR A 284 -17.14 -11.48 -4.64
CA THR A 284 -18.20 -11.20 -5.64
C THR A 284 -19.59 -11.68 -5.23
N ASP A 285 -19.69 -12.63 -4.30
CA ASP A 285 -20.95 -13.12 -3.73
C ASP A 285 -21.47 -12.28 -2.54
N GLY A 286 -20.73 -11.23 -2.14
CA GLY A 286 -21.06 -10.35 -1.02
C GLY A 286 -20.57 -10.84 0.36
N THR A 287 -19.94 -12.02 0.44
CA THR A 287 -19.39 -12.54 1.69
C THR A 287 -18.01 -11.93 2.00
N ARG A 288 -17.63 -11.90 3.28
CA ARG A 288 -16.31 -11.40 3.69
C ARG A 288 -15.27 -12.50 3.58
N CYS A 289 -14.12 -12.17 3.02
CA CYS A 289 -12.97 -13.07 3.02
C CYS A 289 -12.23 -13.00 4.37
N HIS A 290 -12.09 -14.15 5.02
CA HIS A 290 -11.45 -14.28 6.34
C HIS A 290 -10.03 -14.87 6.27
N LEU A 291 -9.51 -15.12 5.06
CA LEU A 291 -8.18 -15.69 4.85
C LEU A 291 -7.06 -14.72 5.31
N PRO A 292 -6.25 -15.08 6.33
CA PRO A 292 -5.22 -14.20 6.88
C PRO A 292 -4.14 -13.75 5.89
N GLU A 293 -3.84 -14.57 4.88
CA GLU A 293 -2.88 -14.33 3.81
C GLU A 293 -3.42 -13.37 2.72
N VAL A 294 -4.74 -13.26 2.62
CA VAL A 294 -5.41 -12.24 1.79
C VAL A 294 -5.50 -10.93 2.54
N ASN A 295 -5.84 -10.98 3.82
CA ASN A 295 -6.22 -9.85 4.68
C ASN A 295 -5.02 -9.00 5.14
N ILE A 296 -4.31 -8.44 4.17
CA ILE A 296 -3.14 -7.57 4.35
C ILE A 296 -3.35 -6.32 3.50
N LEU A 297 -3.34 -5.16 4.15
CA LEU A 297 -3.29 -3.84 3.53
C LEU A 297 -1.82 -3.41 3.43
N THR A 298 -1.31 -3.24 2.22
CA THR A 298 0.05 -2.75 1.98
C THR A 298 0.06 -1.22 1.90
N VAL A 299 0.84 -0.58 2.77
CA VAL A 299 1.10 0.85 2.73
C VAL A 299 2.45 1.10 2.08
N VAL A 300 2.45 1.79 0.94
CA VAL A 300 3.67 2.23 0.24
C VAL A 300 4.02 3.63 0.71
N ALA A 301 5.18 3.77 1.34
CA ALA A 301 5.64 5.03 1.93
C ALA A 301 7.10 5.32 1.56
N GLY A 302 7.43 6.61 1.48
CA GLY A 302 8.80 7.10 1.30
C GLY A 302 9.63 7.14 2.61
N GLU A 303 9.03 6.75 3.74
CA GLU A 303 9.68 6.61 5.04
C GLU A 303 9.83 5.13 5.42
N SER A 304 10.75 4.84 6.35
CA SER A 304 10.99 3.46 6.80
C SER A 304 9.81 2.90 7.58
N PHE A 305 9.60 1.58 7.49
CA PHE A 305 8.55 0.87 8.23
C PHE A 305 8.57 1.15 9.73
N SER A 306 9.76 1.19 10.33
CA SER A 306 9.91 1.41 11.77
C SER A 306 9.38 2.78 12.20
N VAL A 307 9.63 3.83 11.40
CA VAL A 307 9.13 5.19 11.69
C VAL A 307 7.61 5.24 11.56
N PHE A 308 7.08 4.70 10.46
CA PHE A 308 5.64 4.69 10.20
C PHE A 308 4.86 3.86 11.23
N ALA A 309 5.30 2.62 11.49
CA ALA A 309 4.66 1.71 12.43
C ALA A 309 4.78 2.22 13.87
N ALA A 310 5.93 2.76 14.27
CA ALA A 310 6.08 3.34 15.61
C ALA A 310 5.20 4.59 15.81
N GLY A 311 5.01 5.42 14.78
CA GLY A 311 4.03 6.51 14.83
C GLY A 311 2.61 5.99 15.05
N LEU A 312 2.17 5.06 14.20
CA LEU A 312 0.82 4.51 14.26
C LEU A 312 0.55 3.76 15.57
N GLN A 313 1.51 2.97 16.06
CA GLN A 313 1.40 2.25 17.33
C GLN A 313 1.29 3.23 18.49
N ARG A 314 2.20 4.20 18.60
CA ARG A 314 2.16 5.20 19.69
C ARG A 314 0.83 5.93 19.75
N ASP A 315 0.26 6.29 18.60
CA ASP A 315 -1.04 6.94 18.52
C ASP A 315 -2.18 6.04 19.03
N ILE A 316 -2.20 4.77 18.63
CA ILE A 316 -3.22 3.83 19.08
C ILE A 316 -3.04 3.51 20.57
N GLU A 317 -1.82 3.28 21.05
CA GLU A 317 -1.53 3.04 22.47
C GLU A 317 -1.96 4.23 23.33
N LYS A 318 -1.64 5.47 22.90
CA LYS A 318 -2.00 6.69 23.63
C LYS A 318 -3.51 6.90 23.73
N GLU A 319 -4.27 6.59 22.68
CA GLU A 319 -5.73 6.75 22.69
C GLU A 319 -6.46 5.60 23.39
N THR A 320 -5.94 4.38 23.27
CA THR A 320 -6.64 3.19 23.78
C THR A 320 -6.16 2.77 25.17
N GLY A 321 -4.94 3.13 25.55
CA GLY A 321 -4.29 2.64 26.76
C GLY A 321 -3.85 1.17 26.67
N VAL A 322 -3.89 0.56 25.48
CA VAL A 322 -3.55 -0.86 25.25
C VAL A 322 -2.24 -0.94 24.45
N SER A 323 -1.25 -1.71 24.94
CA SER A 323 0.06 -1.83 24.29
C SER A 323 0.08 -2.84 23.13
N PHE A 324 0.87 -2.53 22.09
CA PHE A 324 1.21 -3.40 20.96
C PHE A 324 2.46 -4.27 21.18
N SER A 325 3.03 -4.29 22.38
CA SER A 325 4.20 -5.13 22.69
C SER A 325 3.99 -6.60 22.28
N GLY A 326 5.00 -7.17 21.60
CA GLY A 326 5.00 -8.57 21.13
C GLY A 326 4.21 -8.87 19.85
N ARG A 327 3.57 -7.86 19.21
CA ARG A 327 2.68 -8.06 18.05
C ARG A 327 3.30 -7.68 16.69
N ILE A 328 4.62 -7.51 16.64
CA ILE A 328 5.35 -7.15 15.42
C ILE A 328 5.98 -8.41 14.83
N GLU A 329 5.42 -8.90 13.73
CA GLU A 329 6.04 -9.94 12.91
C GLU A 329 6.90 -9.29 11.82
N ARG A 330 8.17 -9.68 11.71
CA ARG A 330 9.00 -9.33 10.55
C ARG A 330 8.72 -10.33 9.44
N PHE A 331 8.05 -9.89 8.38
CA PHE A 331 7.95 -10.68 7.15
C PHE A 331 9.29 -10.57 6.40
N ALA A 332 9.89 -11.71 6.07
CA ALA A 332 11.05 -11.76 5.19
C ALA A 332 10.66 -11.25 3.80
N LYS A 333 11.56 -10.49 3.15
CA LYS A 333 11.36 -10.05 1.76
C LYS A 333 10.97 -11.25 0.88
N PRO A 334 9.99 -11.13 -0.04
CA PRO A 334 9.98 -11.96 -1.23
C PRO A 334 11.36 -11.87 -1.87
N ARG A 335 11.95 -13.02 -2.23
CA ARG A 335 13.29 -13.11 -2.81
C ARG A 335 13.45 -12.03 -3.89
N GLU A 336 14.37 -11.09 -3.69
CA GLU A 336 14.79 -10.19 -4.76
C GLU A 336 15.18 -11.09 -5.93
N ALA A 337 14.52 -10.92 -7.08
CA ALA A 337 15.09 -11.37 -8.33
C ALA A 337 16.49 -10.75 -8.38
N ALA A 338 17.51 -11.60 -8.41
CA ALA A 338 18.89 -11.17 -8.45
C ALA A 338 19.04 -10.07 -9.52
N PRO A 339 19.82 -9.00 -9.27
CA PRO A 339 20.07 -8.00 -10.28
C PRO A 339 20.61 -8.73 -11.51
N ALA A 340 20.01 -8.47 -12.67
CA ALA A 340 20.51 -8.97 -13.94
C ALA A 340 21.95 -8.49 -14.08
N VAL A 341 22.90 -9.38 -13.76
CA VAL A 341 24.31 -9.15 -14.02
C VAL A 341 24.40 -9.08 -15.54
N ALA A 342 24.83 -7.93 -16.04
CA ALA A 342 25.25 -7.77 -17.42
C ALA A 342 26.44 -8.70 -17.68
N GLN A 343 26.16 -9.97 -17.99
CA GLN A 343 27.15 -10.89 -18.52
C GLN A 343 27.02 -10.88 -20.04
N LYS A 344 28.11 -10.45 -20.69
CA LYS A 344 28.36 -10.66 -22.12
C LYS A 344 28.02 -12.11 -22.47
N ILE A 345 27.11 -12.28 -23.43
CA ILE A 345 26.78 -13.56 -24.04
C ILE A 345 28.04 -14.10 -24.74
N PRO A 346 28.60 -15.26 -24.35
CA PRO A 346 29.50 -16.00 -25.20
C PRO A 346 28.65 -16.85 -26.16
N SER A 347 28.91 -16.68 -27.46
CA SER A 347 28.30 -17.42 -28.55
C SER A 347 28.71 -18.89 -28.54
N THR A 348 27.89 -19.77 -27.95
CA THR A 348 27.60 -21.15 -28.41
C THR A 348 26.67 -21.87 -27.42
N PRO A 349 25.66 -22.62 -27.88
CA PRO A 349 24.80 -23.40 -27.00
C PRO A 349 25.54 -24.66 -26.51
N LYS A 350 25.66 -24.81 -25.19
CA LYS A 350 25.93 -26.12 -24.57
C LYS A 350 24.61 -26.68 -24.04
N PRO A 351 24.26 -27.94 -24.35
CA PRO A 351 23.06 -28.56 -23.81
C PRO A 351 23.27 -28.87 -22.32
N PHE A 352 22.40 -28.33 -21.47
CA PHE A 352 22.27 -28.78 -20.08
C PHE A 352 21.46 -30.08 -20.08
N ALA A 353 22.15 -31.21 -19.89
CA ALA A 353 21.50 -32.45 -19.50
C ALA A 353 21.10 -32.32 -18.03
N PHE A 354 19.80 -32.29 -17.75
CA PHE A 354 19.27 -32.53 -16.41
C PHE A 354 19.00 -34.02 -16.30
N ASP A 355 19.72 -34.70 -15.42
CA ASP A 355 19.41 -36.08 -15.05
C ASP A 355 18.11 -36.07 -14.24
N THR A 356 17.06 -36.65 -14.80
CA THR A 356 15.69 -36.58 -14.27
C THR A 356 15.51 -37.59 -13.13
N ASP A 357 16.41 -38.57 -13.02
CA ASP A 357 16.31 -39.67 -12.07
C ASP A 357 16.68 -39.21 -10.65
N ASP A 358 17.66 -38.31 -10.50
CA ASP A 358 18.06 -37.75 -9.19
C ASP A 358 16.94 -36.92 -8.51
N LEU A 359 16.09 -36.26 -9.31
CA LEU A 359 14.95 -35.48 -8.80
C LEU A 359 13.78 -36.37 -8.39
N ILE A 360 13.61 -37.51 -9.06
CA ILE A 360 12.56 -38.49 -8.72
C ILE A 360 12.95 -39.22 -7.44
N ASP A 361 14.21 -39.66 -7.30
CA ASP A 361 14.69 -40.34 -6.09
C ASP A 361 14.59 -39.45 -4.85
N ALA A 362 14.93 -38.15 -4.98
CA ALA A 362 14.78 -37.19 -3.89
C ALA A 362 13.30 -36.94 -3.49
N ALA A 363 12.37 -37.06 -4.45
CA ALA A 363 10.94 -36.92 -4.20
C ALA A 363 10.34 -38.18 -3.55
N VAL A 364 10.76 -39.38 -3.98
CA VAL A 364 10.31 -40.67 -3.43
C VAL A 364 10.72 -40.80 -1.97
N VAL A 365 11.97 -40.49 -1.63
CA VAL A 365 12.47 -40.53 -0.23
C VAL A 365 11.67 -39.58 0.68
N ARG A 366 11.23 -38.43 0.17
CA ARG A 366 10.38 -37.49 0.93
C ARG A 366 8.96 -37.99 1.14
N ILE A 367 8.40 -38.73 0.19
CA ILE A 367 7.06 -39.30 0.28
C ILE A 367 7.06 -40.49 1.25
N GLU A 368 8.07 -41.35 1.20
CA GLU A 368 8.19 -42.51 2.11
C GLU A 368 8.39 -42.07 3.57
N ALA A 369 9.13 -40.97 3.81
CA ALA A 369 9.29 -40.41 5.15
C ALA A 369 7.99 -39.88 5.78
N VAL A 370 7.04 -39.43 4.95
CA VAL A 370 5.72 -38.93 5.40
C VAL A 370 4.74 -40.08 5.67
N LEU A 371 4.92 -41.23 5.00
CA LEU A 371 4.05 -42.40 5.15
C LEU A 371 4.45 -43.32 6.33
N ALA A 372 5.60 -43.09 6.96
CA ALA A 372 6.17 -43.96 8.00
C ALA A 372 5.83 -43.59 9.46
N GLU A 373 5.01 -42.56 9.72
CA GLU A 373 4.59 -42.25 11.10
C GLU A 373 3.48 -43.22 11.59
N PRO A 374 3.68 -43.99 12.68
CA PRO A 374 2.65 -44.89 13.19
C PRO A 374 1.56 -44.16 13.98
N ALA A 375 0.31 -44.43 13.62
CA ALA A 375 -0.89 -43.98 14.33
C ALA A 375 -0.91 -44.51 15.78
N THR A 376 -0.75 -43.62 16.76
CA THR A 376 -0.79 -43.99 18.17
C THR A 376 -2.20 -43.78 18.76
N SER A 377 -2.89 -44.91 18.94
CA SER A 377 -3.97 -45.24 19.89
C SER A 377 -5.28 -44.44 19.93
N MET A 378 -6.32 -44.97 19.28
CA MET A 378 -7.70 -44.94 19.79
C MET A 378 -7.91 -46.16 20.71
N ARG A 379 -8.04 -45.95 22.03
CA ARG A 379 -8.55 -46.99 22.94
C ARG A 379 -10.08 -47.01 22.86
N ARG A 380 -10.63 -48.09 22.30
CA ARG A 380 -12.01 -48.53 22.56
C ARG A 380 -12.06 -49.17 23.94
N VAL A 381 -12.98 -48.73 24.79
CA VAL A 381 -13.41 -49.48 25.97
C VAL A 381 -14.85 -49.91 25.69
N ASN A 382 -15.05 -51.23 25.52
CA ASN A 382 -16.36 -51.86 25.55
C ASN A 382 -16.43 -52.79 26.77
N SER A 383 -17.62 -52.79 27.36
CA SER A 383 -18.08 -53.39 28.62
C SER A 383 -17.84 -54.90 28.81
N PRO A 384 -18.12 -55.40 30.02
CA PRO A 384 -19.05 -56.52 30.12
C PRO A 384 -20.15 -56.34 31.19
N CYS A 385 -21.27 -57.03 30.94
CA CYS A 385 -22.49 -57.19 31.73
C CYS A 385 -22.32 -57.88 33.10
N TRP A 386 -23.49 -58.17 33.71
CA TRP A 386 -23.85 -58.95 34.92
C TRP A 386 -24.00 -58.04 36.16
N SER A 387 -25.15 -57.92 36.84
CA SER A 387 -26.32 -58.81 37.01
C SER A 387 -27.57 -57.99 37.34
#